data_AF-A0A4Q2YZY7-F1
#
_entry.id   AF-A0A4Q2YZY7-F1
#
_cell.length_a   1.000
_cell.length_b   1.000
_cell.length_c   1.000
_cell.angle_alpha   90.00
_cell.angle_beta   90.00
_cell.angle_gamma   90.00
#
_symmetry.space_group_name_H-M   'P 1'
#
loop_
_entity.id
_entity.type
_entity.pdbx_description
1 polymer ?
#
loop_
_entity_poly.entity_id
_entity_poly.type
_entity_poly.pdbx_seq_one_letter_code
_entity_poly.pdbx_strand_id
1 'polypeptide(L)'
;MADNPEAIKKSLRLYLLIGAVLFAGTCLTVAVASFEFLDFGRHGFDMWDAVIGLMIATTKALFVAFIFMHLNHEKKAIYWLFGSGLCMVCSLAFLSALAIYDPIYDPFFSPETHSKPLNVRD
;
A
#
# COMPACT_ATOMS: atom_id res chain seq x y z
N MET A 1 -10.40 -18.43 -30.30
CA MET A 1 -11.18 -19.57 -29.77
C MET A 1 -12.24 -19.02 -28.82
N ALA A 2 -13.26 -18.36 -29.36
CA ALA A 2 -14.31 -17.71 -28.59
C ALA A 2 -15.64 -18.09 -29.21
N ASP A 3 -16.22 -19.23 -28.80
CA ASP A 3 -17.62 -19.53 -29.13
C ASP A 3 -18.26 -20.70 -28.34
N ASN A 4 -17.92 -20.84 -27.05
CA ASN A 4 -18.72 -21.70 -26.15
C ASN A 4 -19.32 -20.81 -25.03
N PRO A 5 -20.66 -20.65 -24.95
CA PRO A 5 -21.31 -19.85 -23.90
C PRO A 5 -20.94 -20.32 -22.48
N GLU A 6 -20.51 -21.57 -22.31
CA GLU A 6 -20.05 -22.09 -21.03
C GLU A 6 -18.71 -21.49 -20.57
N ALA A 7 -17.77 -21.25 -21.51
CA ALA A 7 -16.47 -20.66 -21.18
C ALA A 7 -16.60 -19.21 -20.72
N ILE A 8 -17.53 -18.46 -21.33
CA ILE A 8 -17.85 -17.08 -20.98
C ILE A 8 -18.51 -17.00 -19.60
N LYS A 9 -19.45 -17.92 -19.29
CA LYS A 9 -20.05 -18.00 -17.95
C LYS A 9 -19.01 -18.30 -16.86
N LYS A 10 -18.00 -19.12 -17.16
CA LYS A 10 -16.95 -19.47 -16.20
C LYS A 10 -16.06 -18.27 -15.87
N SER A 11 -15.60 -17.52 -16.86
CA SER A 11 -14.79 -16.31 -16.63
C SER A 11 -15.59 -15.22 -15.91
N LEU A 12 -16.85 -15.01 -16.30
CA LEU A 12 -17.74 -14.05 -15.61
C LEU A 12 -17.94 -14.38 -14.13
N ARG A 13 -18.16 -15.66 -13.78
CA ARG A 13 -18.27 -16.08 -12.38
C ARG A 13 -16.98 -15.84 -11.61
N LEU A 14 -15.84 -16.07 -12.24
CA LEU A 14 -14.52 -15.83 -11.64
C LEU A 14 -14.33 -14.33 -11.32
N TYR A 15 -14.63 -13.45 -12.27
CA TYR A 15 -14.57 -12.00 -12.08
C TYR A 15 -15.57 -11.51 -11.03
N LEU A 16 -16.79 -12.04 -11.00
CA LEU A 16 -17.79 -11.69 -9.98
C LEU A 16 -17.39 -12.14 -8.58
N LEU A 17 -16.86 -13.37 -8.43
CA LEU A 17 -16.40 -13.89 -7.15
C LEU A 17 -15.25 -13.03 -6.62
N ILE A 18 -14.28 -12.71 -7.48
CA ILE A 18 -13.12 -11.93 -7.08
C ILE A 18 -13.48 -10.46 -6.83
N GLY A 19 -14.39 -9.90 -7.63
CA GLY A 19 -15.00 -8.59 -7.35
C GLY A 19 -15.68 -8.55 -5.98
N ALA A 20 -16.42 -9.60 -5.61
CA ALA A 20 -17.04 -9.72 -4.30
C ALA A 20 -16.00 -9.83 -3.16
N VAL A 21 -14.94 -10.62 -3.35
CA VAL A 21 -13.82 -10.71 -2.39
C VAL A 21 -13.13 -9.35 -2.23
N LEU A 22 -12.96 -8.60 -3.32
CA LEU A 22 -12.34 -7.27 -3.29
C LEU A 22 -13.22 -6.23 -2.59
N PHE A 23 -14.53 -6.34 -2.78
CA PHE A 23 -15.52 -5.53 -2.07
C PHE A 23 -15.51 -5.85 -0.58
N ALA A 24 -15.54 -7.13 -0.21
CA ALA A 24 -15.43 -7.58 1.17
C ALA A 24 -14.11 -7.11 1.82
N GLY A 25 -12.99 -7.19 1.11
CA GLY A 25 -11.71 -6.64 1.58
C GLY A 25 -11.75 -5.13 1.82
N THR A 26 -12.52 -4.39 1.02
CA THR A 26 -12.70 -2.94 1.24
C THR A 26 -13.57 -2.67 2.47
N CYS A 27 -14.68 -3.39 2.63
CA CYS A 27 -15.49 -3.34 3.84
C CYS A 27 -14.67 -3.72 5.07
N LEU A 28 -13.76 -4.70 4.96
CA LEU A 28 -12.88 -5.10 6.04
C LEU A 28 -11.86 -4.00 6.40
N THR A 29 -11.24 -3.33 5.42
CA THR A 29 -10.36 -2.18 5.70
C THR A 29 -11.09 -1.03 6.38
N VAL A 30 -12.33 -0.76 5.97
CA VAL A 30 -13.17 0.25 6.61
C VAL A 30 -13.56 -0.22 8.02
N ALA A 31 -13.87 -1.50 8.20
CA ALA A 31 -14.21 -2.06 9.50
C ALA A 31 -13.03 -2.01 10.48
N VAL A 32 -11.81 -2.32 10.04
CA VAL A 32 -10.59 -2.17 10.83
C VAL A 32 -10.37 -0.71 11.25
N ALA A 33 -10.69 0.25 10.38
CA ALA A 33 -10.56 1.67 10.70
C ALA A 33 -11.74 2.26 11.50
N SER A 34 -12.94 1.65 11.43
CA SER A 34 -14.18 2.23 11.99
C SER A 34 -14.65 1.55 13.28
N PHE A 35 -14.29 0.29 13.51
CA PHE A 35 -14.69 -0.44 14.71
C PHE A 35 -13.55 -0.51 15.72
N GLU A 36 -13.73 0.26 16.80
CA GLU A 36 -12.90 0.33 18.03
C GLU A 36 -12.69 -1.03 18.73
N PHE A 37 -13.43 -2.08 18.35
CA PHE A 37 -13.36 -3.41 18.97
C PHE A 37 -12.11 -4.24 18.60
N LEU A 38 -11.28 -3.74 17.68
CA LEU A 38 -10.00 -4.32 17.29
C LEU A 38 -8.81 -3.42 17.68
N ASP A 39 -9.01 -2.50 18.63
CA ASP A 39 -7.97 -1.67 19.25
C ASP A 39 -7.00 -2.59 20.04
N PHE A 40 -5.98 -3.12 19.37
CA PHE A 40 -4.81 -3.73 20.01
C PHE A 40 -3.87 -2.61 20.48
N GLY A 41 -4.38 -1.67 21.27
CA GLY A 41 -3.70 -0.42 21.56
C GLY A 41 -4.44 0.43 22.60
N ARG A 42 -3.78 1.48 23.08
CA ARG A 42 -4.32 2.37 24.12
C ARG A 42 -4.90 3.61 23.46
N HIS A 43 -6.23 3.67 23.25
CA HIS A 43 -7.00 4.86 22.85
C HIS A 43 -6.27 5.82 21.89
N GLY A 44 -6.29 5.51 20.60
CA GLY A 44 -5.79 6.36 19.52
C GLY A 44 -5.42 5.55 18.28
N PHE A 45 -5.34 6.19 17.11
CA PHE A 45 -4.82 5.57 15.87
C PHE A 45 -3.39 5.08 16.12
N ASP A 46 -3.23 3.80 16.46
CA ASP A 46 -1.96 3.23 16.86
C ASP A 46 -1.19 2.75 15.62
N MET A 47 0.13 2.60 15.75
CA MET A 47 0.99 2.12 14.68
C MET A 47 0.55 0.73 14.17
N TRP A 48 -0.06 -0.07 15.06
CA TRP A 48 -0.57 -1.41 14.75
C TRP A 48 -1.78 -1.40 13.82
N ASP A 49 -2.70 -0.46 13.98
CA ASP A 49 -3.88 -0.33 13.10
C ASP A 49 -3.47 0.06 11.68
N ALA A 50 -2.47 0.94 11.57
CA ALA A 50 -1.90 1.34 10.30
C ALA A 50 -1.21 0.15 9.60
N VAL A 51 -0.45 -0.67 10.33
CA VAL A 51 0.24 -1.84 9.76
C VAL A 51 -0.76 -2.90 9.29
N ILE A 52 -1.78 -3.21 10.09
CA ILE A 52 -2.81 -4.19 9.73
C ILE A 52 -3.64 -3.69 8.54
N GLY A 53 -4.06 -2.43 8.57
CA GLY A 53 -4.78 -1.79 7.47
C GLY A 53 -3.97 -1.83 6.16
N LEU A 54 -2.67 -1.53 6.21
CA LEU A 54 -1.76 -1.58 5.07
C LEU A 54 -1.56 -3.02 4.56
N MET A 55 -1.50 -4.02 5.44
CA MET A 55 -1.38 -5.43 5.06
C MET A 55 -2.62 -5.94 4.31
N ILE A 56 -3.81 -5.56 4.78
CA ILE A 56 -5.06 -5.92 4.11
C ILE A 56 -5.17 -5.17 2.77
N ALA A 57 -4.81 -3.88 2.75
CA ALA A 57 -4.81 -3.06 1.54
C ALA A 57 -3.84 -3.58 0.47
N THR A 58 -2.62 -4.00 0.85
CA THR A 58 -1.64 -4.58 -0.08
C THR A 58 -2.11 -5.93 -0.61
N THR A 59 -2.69 -6.79 0.23
CA THR A 59 -3.29 -8.06 -0.22
C THR A 59 -4.39 -7.83 -1.25
N LYS A 60 -5.30 -6.88 -1.00
CA LYS A 60 -6.32 -6.45 -1.98
C LYS A 60 -5.68 -5.98 -3.29
N ALA A 61 -4.67 -5.11 -3.22
CA ALA A 61 -4.00 -4.58 -4.40
C ALA A 61 -3.33 -5.68 -5.25
N LEU A 62 -2.74 -6.69 -4.60
CA LEU A 62 -2.15 -7.85 -5.29
C LEU A 62 -3.22 -8.70 -6.01
N PHE A 63 -4.39 -8.91 -5.40
CA PHE A 63 -5.51 -9.58 -6.06
C PHE A 63 -6.03 -8.81 -7.28
N VAL A 64 -6.07 -7.47 -7.21
CA VAL A 64 -6.40 -6.64 -8.39
C VAL A 64 -5.36 -6.81 -9.49
N ALA A 65 -4.07 -6.68 -9.14
CA ALA A 65 -2.99 -6.81 -10.11
C ALA A 65 -3.01 -8.19 -10.78
N PHE A 66 -3.16 -9.26 -10.01
CA PHE A 66 -3.08 -10.62 -10.54
C PHE A 66 -4.28 -11.03 -11.40
N ILE A 67 -5.50 -10.60 -11.04
CA ILE A 67 -6.74 -11.06 -11.68
C ILE A 67 -7.32 -10.04 -12.66
N PHE A 68 -7.47 -8.78 -12.24
CA PHE A 68 -8.09 -7.74 -13.07
C PHE A 68 -7.12 -7.19 -14.11
N MET A 69 -5.83 -7.11 -13.76
CA MET A 69 -4.79 -6.72 -14.71
C MET A 69 -4.28 -7.88 -15.57
N HIS A 70 -4.76 -9.11 -15.37
CA HIS A 70 -4.42 -10.28 -16.21
C HIS A 70 -2.91 -10.63 -16.26
N LEU A 71 -2.15 -10.21 -15.25
CA LEU A 71 -0.72 -10.51 -15.08
C LEU A 71 -0.40 -11.99 -15.28
N ASN A 72 -1.26 -12.89 -14.80
CA ASN A 72 -1.03 -14.33 -14.84
C ASN A 72 -0.97 -14.99 -16.24
N HIS A 73 -1.41 -14.31 -17.31
CA HIS A 73 -1.40 -14.89 -18.66
C HIS A 73 -0.79 -13.93 -19.70
N GLU A 74 0.02 -12.97 -19.25
CA GLU A 74 0.63 -11.99 -20.16
C GLU A 74 2.16 -12.03 -20.16
N LYS A 75 2.75 -11.28 -21.11
CA LYS A 75 4.18 -11.39 -21.42
C LYS A 75 5.01 -10.94 -20.23
N LYS A 76 6.16 -11.60 -20.04
CA LYS A 76 7.13 -11.35 -18.96
C LYS A 76 7.53 -9.87 -18.78
N ALA A 77 7.43 -9.07 -19.84
CA ALA A 77 7.69 -7.63 -19.82
C ALA A 77 6.78 -6.85 -18.86
N ILE A 78 5.52 -7.27 -18.67
CA ILE A 78 4.53 -6.54 -17.85
C ILE A 78 4.84 -6.73 -16.37
N TYR A 79 5.28 -7.92 -15.97
CA TYR A 79 5.82 -8.16 -14.63
C TYR A 79 7.05 -7.30 -14.32
N TRP A 80 7.92 -7.10 -15.32
CA TRP A 80 9.12 -6.29 -15.15
C TRP A 80 8.79 -4.81 -15.00
N LEU A 81 7.83 -4.30 -15.77
CA LEU A 81 7.32 -2.92 -15.66
C LEU A 81 6.61 -2.69 -14.31
N PHE A 82 5.77 -3.62 -13.89
CA PHE A 82 5.05 -3.51 -12.62
C PHE A 82 6.01 -3.60 -11.42
N GLY A 83 6.99 -4.50 -11.50
CA GLY A 83 8.04 -4.65 -10.49
C GLY A 83 8.97 -3.43 -10.40
N SER A 84 9.34 -2.82 -11.54
CA SER A 84 10.16 -1.61 -11.54
C SER A 84 9.40 -0.40 -10.99
N GLY A 85 8.10 -0.27 -11.30
CA GLY A 85 7.23 0.73 -10.70
C GLY A 85 7.12 0.58 -9.18
N LEU A 86 6.92 -0.64 -8.68
CA LEU A 86 6.88 -0.90 -7.24
C LEU A 86 8.23 -0.58 -6.57
N CYS A 87 9.35 -0.97 -7.20
CA CYS A 87 10.70 -0.64 -6.72
C CYS A 87 10.93 0.88 -6.63
N MET A 88 10.47 1.63 -7.63
CA MET A 88 10.57 3.09 -7.66
C MET A 88 9.77 3.72 -6.51
N VAL A 89 8.53 3.28 -6.29
CA VAL A 89 7.69 3.78 -5.17
C VAL A 89 8.34 3.48 -3.82
N CYS A 90 8.84 2.25 -3.62
CA CYS A 90 9.56 1.89 -2.40
C CYS A 90 10.82 2.74 -2.19
N SER A 91 11.57 3.02 -3.26
CA SER A 91 12.78 3.85 -3.21
C SER A 91 12.46 5.29 -2.83
N LEU A 92 11.42 5.88 -3.43
CA LEU A 92 10.93 7.22 -3.08
C LEU A 92 10.43 7.29 -1.64
N ALA A 93 9.61 6.33 -1.21
CA ALA A 93 9.13 6.27 0.16
C ALA A 93 10.28 6.14 1.18
N PHE A 94 11.30 5.33 0.86
CA PHE A 94 12.50 5.20 1.66
C PHE A 94 13.29 6.51 1.75
N LEU A 95 13.51 7.20 0.63
CA LEU A 95 14.18 8.50 0.61
C LEU A 95 13.40 9.56 1.40
N SER A 96 12.07 9.58 1.30
CA SER A 96 11.22 10.48 2.11
C SER A 96 11.33 10.18 3.60
N ALA A 97 11.36 8.90 3.98
CA ALA A 97 11.57 8.51 5.38
C ALA A 97 12.95 8.94 5.89
N LEU A 98 13.99 8.77 5.08
CA LEU A 98 15.35 9.19 5.41
C LEU A 98 15.48 10.72 5.52
N ALA A 99 14.80 11.47 4.65
CA ALA A 99 14.76 12.93 4.70
C ALA A 99 14.05 13.48 5.96
N ILE A 100 13.07 12.76 6.51
CA ILE A 100 12.43 13.11 7.79
C ILE A 100 13.33 12.73 8.97
N TYR A 101 14.06 11.61 8.87
CA TYR A 101 14.93 11.12 9.93
C TYR A 101 16.20 11.97 10.10
N ASP A 102 16.81 12.40 9.00
CA ASP A 102 17.99 13.29 8.99
C ASP A 102 17.68 14.61 8.27
N PRO A 103 16.98 15.54 8.95
CA PRO A 103 16.66 16.84 8.38
C PRO A 103 17.91 17.71 8.29
N ILE A 104 18.11 18.33 7.12
CA ILE A 104 19.20 19.28 6.91
C ILE A 104 18.90 20.56 7.70
N TYR A 105 19.73 20.85 8.69
CA TYR A 105 19.71 22.12 9.41
C TYR A 105 20.73 23.07 8.80
N ASP A 106 20.27 23.91 7.89
CA ASP A 106 21.07 25.00 7.39
C ASP A 106 20.61 26.35 8.00
N PRO A 107 21.56 27.20 8.44
CA PRO A 107 21.25 28.51 9.05
C PRO A 107 20.50 29.49 8.14
N PHE A 108 20.44 29.22 6.83
CA PHE A 108 19.91 30.15 5.83
C PHE A 108 18.43 29.89 5.50
N PHE A 109 17.98 28.64 5.50
CA PHE A 109 16.62 28.21 5.19
C PHE A 109 15.79 27.85 6.44
N SER A 110 16.39 27.74 7.64
CA SER A 110 15.69 27.41 8.89
C SER A 110 16.01 28.37 10.07
N PRO A 111 15.63 29.66 10.00
CA PRO A 111 15.99 30.66 11.00
C PRO A 111 15.41 30.38 12.40
N GLU A 112 14.33 29.61 12.50
CA GLU A 112 13.70 29.20 13.78
C GLU A 112 14.59 28.27 14.65
N THR A 113 15.58 27.59 14.07
CA THR A 113 16.39 26.59 14.78
C THR A 113 17.56 27.18 15.56
N HIS A 114 17.81 28.49 15.44
CA HIS A 114 18.92 29.21 16.07
C HIS A 114 18.84 29.31 17.61
N SER A 115 17.72 28.95 18.26
CA SER A 115 17.56 29.12 19.71
C SER A 115 17.96 27.89 20.54
N LYS A 116 18.25 26.73 19.93
CA LYS A 116 18.74 25.56 20.67
C LYS A 116 20.27 25.57 20.70
N PRO A 117 20.92 25.61 21.87
CA PRO A 117 22.37 25.59 21.95
C PRO A 117 22.89 24.28 21.35
N LEU A 118 23.72 24.40 20.31
CA LEU A 118 24.51 23.33 19.72
C LEU A 118 25.46 22.77 20.81
N ASN A 119 25.03 21.70 21.49
CA ASN A 119 25.94 20.86 22.27
C ASN A 119 26.64 19.89 21.31
N VAL A 120 27.55 20.44 20.51
CA VAL A 120 28.53 19.66 19.76
C VAL A 120 29.59 19.23 20.76
N ARG A 121 29.53 17.96 21.16
CA ARG A 121 30.67 17.26 21.76
C ARG A 121 30.89 16.02 20.91
N ASP A 122 31.96 16.12 20.14
CA ASP A 122 32.82 15.08 19.56
C ASP A 122 32.47 13.63 19.93
#